data_AF-A0A2H4SD29-F1
#
_entry.id   AF-A0A2H4SD29-F1
#
_cell.length_a   1.000
_cell.length_b   1.000
_cell.length_c   1.000
_cell.angle_alpha   90.00
_cell.angle_beta   90.00
_cell.angle_gamma   90.00
#
_symmetry.space_group_name_H-M   'P 1'
#
loop_
_entity.id
_entity.type
_entity.pdbx_description
1 polymer ?
#
loop_
_entity_poly.entity_id
_entity_poly.type
_entity_poly.pdbx_seq_one_letter_code
_entity_poly.pdbx_strand_id
1 'polypeptide(L)'
;MCGSASDRGEESPPSSDASPEARSSVGINQHQKSKYNYHSRPQLNLFLSSFVCVFNPVFIMFALRRTMATMSPQASILKQAGKVVCIGRNYADHIAELSNAKPKQPFFFLKPPSSMLLPGEGPCVRPKGVDMHFEVELALVMGKTVRDLKPDDLTGALEAIKAYAIAIDMTARNTQNEAKRKGLPWDIAKGFDTFLPMSGVIPKEAIADPHEVELFLEVNGQVRQRGSTNLMIFRIPRILSDISRVMTLQPGDVVLTGTPAGVGPAVPGDKVRAGVRVAGRELLEGKIEVAVEESTRDYEFAET
;
A
#
# COMPACT_ATOMS: atom_id res chain seq x y z
N MET A 1 21.85 -24.92 49.11
CA MET A 1 23.02 -25.76 49.44
C MET A 1 23.51 -26.35 48.12
N CYS A 2 24.52 -25.72 47.51
CA CYS A 2 25.89 -26.24 47.38
C CYS A 2 25.97 -27.54 46.56
N GLY A 3 26.74 -27.65 45.48
CA GLY A 3 27.86 -26.79 45.09
C GLY A 3 28.44 -27.07 43.70
N SER A 4 29.48 -26.29 43.46
CA SER A 4 30.25 -25.96 42.27
C SER A 4 31.48 -26.85 42.03
N ALA A 5 31.93 -26.92 40.77
CA ALA A 5 33.34 -26.92 40.33
C ALA A 5 33.34 -26.56 38.81
N SER A 6 33.91 -25.46 38.28
CA SER A 6 35.33 -25.10 38.03
C SER A 6 36.14 -26.27 37.41
N ASP A 7 36.88 -26.15 36.31
CA ASP A 7 37.84 -25.07 35.98
C ASP A 7 38.46 -25.28 34.56
N ARG A 8 38.86 -24.16 33.91
CA ARG A 8 40.01 -23.89 32.97
C ARG A 8 40.36 -24.84 31.79
N GLY A 9 40.89 -24.41 30.63
CA GLY A 9 41.47 -23.15 30.12
C GLY A 9 41.74 -23.30 28.59
N GLU A 10 41.62 -22.21 27.82
CA GLU A 10 42.70 -21.50 27.08
C GLU A 10 43.39 -22.26 25.93
N GLU A 11 43.23 -21.77 24.68
CA GLU A 11 44.33 -21.15 23.90
C GLU A 11 43.86 -20.66 22.50
N SER A 12 44.33 -19.48 22.13
CA SER A 12 44.43 -18.85 20.80
C SER A 12 45.81 -18.17 20.75
N PRO A 13 46.35 -17.58 19.65
CA PRO A 13 46.03 -17.56 18.21
C PRO A 13 47.35 -17.88 17.39
N PRO A 14 47.69 -17.35 16.17
CA PRO A 14 47.78 -15.92 15.82
C PRO A 14 47.35 -15.50 14.40
N SER A 15 47.26 -14.17 14.26
CA SER A 15 47.10 -13.31 13.08
C SER A 15 48.27 -13.33 12.09
N SER A 16 48.02 -13.00 10.82
CA SER A 16 48.99 -12.25 10.00
C SER A 16 48.30 -11.42 8.89
N ASP A 17 48.67 -10.14 8.86
CA ASP A 17 48.44 -9.15 7.81
C ASP A 17 49.24 -9.48 6.54
N ALA A 18 48.71 -9.11 5.36
CA ALA A 18 49.47 -8.43 4.29
C ALA A 18 48.55 -8.00 3.12
N SER A 19 48.51 -6.69 2.87
CA SER A 19 48.21 -6.12 1.53
C SER A 19 49.51 -6.04 0.72
N PRO A 20 49.44 -5.94 -0.62
CA PRO A 20 49.79 -4.65 -1.20
C PRO A 20 49.01 -4.24 -2.47
N GLU A 21 49.10 -2.94 -2.74
CA GLU A 21 48.59 -2.18 -3.89
C GLU A 21 49.13 -2.66 -5.26
N ALA A 22 48.35 -2.44 -6.33
CA ALA A 22 48.89 -2.11 -7.65
C ALA A 22 47.92 -1.23 -8.45
N ARG A 23 48.39 -0.02 -8.76
CA ARG A 23 47.83 0.93 -9.73
C ARG A 23 48.08 0.42 -11.16
N SER A 24 47.17 0.69 -12.09
CA SER A 24 47.57 1.25 -13.40
C SER A 24 46.44 2.04 -14.04
N SER A 25 46.70 3.32 -14.20
CA SER A 25 46.09 4.25 -15.16
C SER A 25 46.64 3.98 -16.57
N VAL A 26 45.86 4.30 -17.61
CA VAL A 26 46.23 5.06 -18.83
C VAL A 26 45.24 4.69 -19.95
N GLY A 27 44.69 5.71 -20.63
CA GLY A 27 43.97 5.49 -21.89
C GLY A 27 43.03 6.60 -22.32
N ILE A 28 43.47 7.86 -22.29
CA ILE A 28 42.83 8.95 -23.03
C ILE A 28 43.01 8.66 -24.52
N ASN A 29 41.94 8.68 -25.32
CA ASN A 29 42.08 9.09 -26.71
C ASN A 29 40.89 9.92 -27.21
N GLN A 30 41.26 10.98 -27.90
CA GLN A 30 40.44 12.09 -28.33
C GLN A 30 39.74 11.82 -29.67
N HIS A 31 38.79 12.72 -29.97
CA HIS A 31 38.41 13.20 -31.30
C HIS A 31 37.47 12.33 -32.15
N GLN A 32 36.22 12.81 -32.25
CA GLN A 32 35.70 13.22 -33.56
C GLN A 32 34.65 14.34 -33.42
N LYS A 33 35.01 15.52 -33.93
CA LYS A 33 34.09 16.63 -34.24
C LYS A 33 33.61 16.46 -35.69
N SER A 34 32.31 16.62 -35.92
CA SER A 34 31.70 16.90 -37.23
C SER A 34 30.45 17.74 -36.94
N LYS A 35 30.51 19.08 -36.92
CA LYS A 35 30.39 20.02 -38.05
C LYS A 35 29.31 19.63 -39.07
N TYR A 36 28.10 20.13 -38.86
CA TYR A 36 27.23 20.59 -39.95
C TYR A 36 26.59 21.92 -39.54
N ASN A 37 26.83 22.95 -40.33
CA ASN A 37 26.23 24.26 -40.24
C ASN A 37 26.05 24.73 -41.70
N TYR A 38 24.87 25.25 -42.05
CA TYR A 38 24.57 26.31 -43.03
C TYR A 38 23.06 26.26 -43.40
N HIS A 39 22.29 27.26 -42.95
CA HIS A 39 21.60 28.29 -43.78
C HIS A 39 20.26 27.79 -44.39
N SER A 40 19.11 28.48 -44.35
CA SER A 40 18.83 29.92 -44.40
C SER A 40 17.35 30.16 -44.00
N ARG A 41 17.03 31.30 -43.39
CA ARG A 41 15.66 31.85 -43.28
C ARG A 41 15.36 32.74 -44.50
N PRO A 42 14.07 33.04 -44.76
CA PRO A 42 13.70 34.43 -44.97
C PRO A 42 12.51 34.89 -44.13
N GLN A 43 12.56 36.16 -43.74
CA GLN A 43 11.47 36.96 -43.17
C GLN A 43 10.48 37.38 -44.27
N LEU A 44 9.21 37.65 -43.92
CA LEU A 44 8.45 38.73 -44.56
C LEU A 44 7.25 39.21 -43.70
N ASN A 45 7.35 40.49 -43.32
CA ASN A 45 6.35 41.57 -43.22
C ASN A 45 5.00 41.42 -42.49
N LEU A 46 4.86 42.33 -41.50
CA LEU A 46 3.64 42.94 -40.98
C LEU A 46 2.74 43.50 -42.10
N PHE A 47 1.44 43.26 -42.00
CA PHE A 47 0.41 44.19 -42.46
C PHE A 47 -0.71 44.26 -41.42
N LEU A 48 -0.89 45.44 -40.83
CA LEU A 48 -2.09 45.83 -40.09
C LEU A 48 -3.23 46.03 -41.09
N SER A 49 -4.39 45.42 -40.83
CA SER A 49 -5.67 45.93 -41.34
C SER A 49 -6.77 45.61 -40.36
N SER A 50 -7.35 46.68 -39.84
CA SER A 50 -8.55 46.75 -39.01
C SER A 50 -9.70 45.94 -39.59
N PHE A 51 -10.35 45.11 -38.78
CA PHE A 51 -11.71 44.67 -39.06
C PHE A 51 -12.60 44.82 -37.83
N VAL A 52 -13.72 45.47 -38.13
CA VAL A 52 -14.81 45.96 -37.30
C VAL A 52 -15.47 44.85 -36.48
N CYS A 53 -15.70 45.14 -35.20
CA CYS A 53 -16.60 44.39 -34.33
C CYS A 53 -18.02 44.39 -34.89
N VAL A 54 -18.57 43.22 -35.21
CA VAL A 54 -20.03 43.03 -35.35
C VAL A 54 -20.47 41.98 -34.34
N PHE A 55 -21.25 42.45 -33.37
CA PHE A 55 -21.93 41.65 -32.35
C PHE A 55 -22.95 40.70 -33.00
N ASN A 56 -22.95 39.44 -32.58
CA ASN A 56 -24.04 38.50 -32.84
C ASN A 56 -24.49 37.86 -31.51
N PRO A 57 -25.72 38.10 -31.01
CA PRO A 57 -26.11 37.76 -29.65
C PRO A 57 -26.85 36.41 -29.62
N VAL A 58 -26.16 35.28 -29.85
CA VAL A 58 -26.75 33.95 -29.60
C VAL A 58 -25.67 32.97 -29.13
N PHE A 59 -24.96 33.25 -28.04
CA PHE A 59 -24.04 32.26 -27.45
C PHE A 59 -23.77 32.50 -25.96
N ILE A 60 -24.82 32.61 -25.14
CA ILE A 60 -24.66 32.53 -23.68
C ILE A 60 -25.80 31.70 -23.11
N MET A 61 -25.73 30.37 -23.24
CA MET A 61 -26.40 29.47 -22.29
C MET A 61 -25.88 28.02 -22.29
N PHE A 62 -24.56 27.80 -22.42
CA PHE A 62 -23.99 26.45 -22.25
C PHE A 62 -22.61 26.51 -21.60
N ALA A 63 -22.54 26.88 -20.32
CA ALA A 63 -21.34 26.68 -19.52
C ALA A 63 -21.67 26.57 -18.01
N LEU A 64 -22.56 25.64 -17.66
CA LEU A 64 -22.62 25.09 -16.31
C LEU A 64 -22.96 23.60 -16.42
N ARG A 65 -22.08 22.84 -17.06
CA ARG A 65 -22.00 21.40 -16.79
C ARG A 65 -21.43 21.26 -15.39
N ARG A 66 -22.34 21.10 -14.42
CA ARG A 66 -22.00 20.44 -13.15
C ARG A 66 -21.30 19.14 -13.50
N THR A 67 -20.02 19.04 -13.17
CA THR A 67 -19.29 17.77 -13.12
C THR A 67 -19.92 16.93 -12.02
N MET A 68 -21.01 16.25 -12.34
CA MET A 68 -21.35 15.04 -11.60
C MET A 68 -20.30 14.01 -12.03
N ALA A 69 -19.29 13.82 -11.17
CA ALA A 69 -18.44 12.66 -11.25
C ALA A 69 -19.36 11.44 -11.17
N THR A 70 -19.61 10.81 -12.31
CA THR A 70 -20.21 9.48 -12.34
C THR A 70 -19.25 8.58 -11.58
N MET A 71 -19.62 8.19 -10.35
CA MET A 71 -18.91 7.12 -9.66
C MET A 71 -18.81 5.95 -10.63
N SER A 72 -17.58 5.49 -10.89
CA SER A 72 -17.38 4.35 -11.77
C SER A 72 -18.12 3.14 -11.18
N PRO A 73 -18.74 2.28 -12.00
CA PRO A 73 -19.35 1.04 -11.51
C PRO A 73 -18.39 0.20 -10.65
N GLN A 74 -17.08 0.39 -10.84
CA GLN A 74 -16.01 -0.23 -10.06
C GLN A 74 -15.90 0.34 -8.63
N ALA A 75 -15.99 1.66 -8.42
CA ALA A 75 -16.00 2.22 -7.06
C ALA A 75 -17.19 1.72 -6.22
N SER A 76 -18.31 1.39 -6.91
CA SER A 76 -19.53 0.90 -6.26
C SER A 76 -19.37 -0.46 -5.57
N ILE A 77 -18.46 -1.33 -6.03
CA ILE A 77 -18.34 -2.68 -5.46
C ILE A 77 -17.62 -2.66 -4.11
N LEU A 78 -16.63 -1.79 -3.92
CA LEU A 78 -15.91 -1.70 -2.65
C LEU A 78 -16.81 -1.17 -1.53
N LYS A 79 -17.68 -0.20 -1.83
CA LYS A 79 -18.67 0.33 -0.87
C LYS A 79 -19.80 -0.64 -0.55
N GLN A 80 -19.93 -1.75 -1.27
CA GLN A 80 -20.90 -2.82 -0.96
C GLN A 80 -20.36 -3.84 0.05
N ALA A 81 -19.11 -3.70 0.49
CA ALA A 81 -18.51 -4.62 1.45
C ALA A 81 -19.31 -4.67 2.76
N GLY A 82 -19.80 -5.86 3.11
CA GLY A 82 -20.46 -6.10 4.39
C GLY A 82 -19.46 -6.10 5.54
N LYS A 83 -18.23 -6.57 5.29
CA LYS A 83 -17.11 -6.53 6.22
C LYS A 83 -15.75 -6.50 5.51
N VAL A 84 -14.75 -6.05 6.25
CA VAL A 84 -13.33 -6.16 5.90
C VAL A 84 -12.64 -7.05 6.93
N VAL A 85 -12.06 -8.16 6.48
CA VAL A 85 -11.32 -9.10 7.33
C VAL A 85 -9.84 -8.99 7.03
N CYS A 86 -9.01 -8.81 8.05
CA CYS A 86 -7.58 -8.54 7.88
C CYS A 86 -6.78 -9.63 8.61
N ILE A 87 -5.72 -10.14 7.99
CA ILE A 87 -4.76 -11.04 8.64
C ILE A 87 -3.60 -10.24 9.24
N GLY A 88 -3.25 -10.52 10.48
CA GLY A 88 -2.03 -9.96 11.08
C GLY A 88 -0.79 -10.83 10.86
N ARG A 89 0.38 -10.20 10.75
CA ARG A 89 1.70 -10.86 10.71
C ARG A 89 1.87 -11.90 9.61
N ASN A 90 1.56 -11.53 8.36
CA ASN A 90 1.62 -12.46 7.24
C ASN A 90 2.89 -12.38 6.38
N TYR A 91 3.88 -11.54 6.71
CA TYR A 91 5.16 -11.44 5.99
C TYR A 91 6.33 -11.68 6.93
N ALA A 92 7.32 -12.46 6.48
CA ALA A 92 8.47 -12.86 7.30
C ALA A 92 9.30 -11.67 7.78
N ASP A 93 9.61 -10.73 6.89
CA ASP A 93 10.46 -9.58 7.20
C ASP A 93 9.77 -8.59 8.14
N HIS A 94 8.44 -8.45 8.03
CA HIS A 94 7.64 -7.62 8.93
C HIS A 94 7.58 -8.19 10.36
N ILE A 95 7.63 -9.52 10.51
CA ILE A 95 7.70 -10.16 11.83
C ILE A 95 9.02 -9.86 12.52
N ALA A 96 10.13 -9.88 11.77
CA ALA A 96 11.46 -9.57 12.28
C ALA A 96 11.57 -8.08 12.70
N GLU A 97 11.02 -7.17 11.90
CA GLU A 97 10.99 -5.71 12.19
C GLU A 97 10.32 -5.41 13.54
N LEU A 98 9.23 -6.09 13.86
CA LEU A 98 8.47 -5.86 15.09
C LEU A 98 8.89 -6.76 16.27
N SER A 99 10.06 -7.43 16.18
CA SER A 99 10.57 -8.36 17.21
C SER A 99 9.55 -9.41 17.67
N ASN A 100 8.68 -9.87 16.76
CA ASN A 100 7.62 -10.81 17.08
C ASN A 100 8.06 -12.25 16.75
N ALA A 101 7.54 -13.23 17.50
CA ALA A 101 7.66 -14.63 17.09
C ALA A 101 6.79 -14.92 15.86
N LYS A 102 7.29 -15.77 14.95
CA LYS A 102 6.49 -16.26 13.82
C LYS A 102 5.21 -16.94 14.36
N PRO A 103 4.01 -16.46 13.99
CA PRO A 103 2.79 -17.01 14.54
C PRO A 103 2.61 -18.45 14.03
N LYS A 104 2.24 -19.37 14.94
CA LYS A 104 1.94 -20.77 14.59
C LYS A 104 0.63 -20.92 13.83
N GLN A 105 -0.28 -19.96 13.99
CA GLN A 105 -1.59 -19.89 13.37
C GLN A 105 -1.86 -18.43 12.99
N PRO A 106 -2.59 -18.15 11.89
CA PRO A 106 -2.99 -16.79 11.57
C PRO A 106 -3.97 -16.29 12.63
N PHE A 107 -3.99 -14.98 12.83
CA PHE A 107 -5.03 -14.31 13.60
C PHE A 107 -5.62 -13.20 12.75
N PHE A 108 -6.89 -12.88 13.03
CA PHE A 108 -7.67 -11.97 12.21
C PHE A 108 -8.26 -10.85 13.07
N PHE A 109 -8.47 -9.71 12.44
CA PHE A 109 -9.24 -8.60 12.99
C PHE A 109 -10.14 -8.02 11.89
N LEU A 110 -11.12 -7.22 12.30
CA LEU A 110 -12.04 -6.58 11.39
C LEU A 110 -11.72 -5.09 11.26
N LYS A 111 -12.01 -4.53 10.09
CA LYS A 111 -12.18 -3.09 9.91
C LYS A 111 -13.64 -2.82 9.51
N PRO A 112 -14.28 -1.78 10.07
CA PRO A 112 -15.63 -1.41 9.65
C PRO A 112 -15.58 -0.83 8.23
N PRO A 113 -16.60 -1.10 7.38
CA PRO A 113 -16.67 -0.50 6.05
C PRO A 113 -16.64 1.04 6.05
N SER A 114 -17.05 1.69 7.15
CA SER A 114 -16.94 3.15 7.32
C SER A 114 -15.50 3.68 7.32
N SER A 115 -14.50 2.83 7.58
CA SER A 115 -13.08 3.21 7.48
C SER A 115 -12.58 3.35 6.04
N MET A 116 -13.31 2.80 5.05
CA MET A 116 -12.91 2.81 3.65
C MET A 116 -12.89 4.23 3.07
N LEU A 117 -11.74 4.64 2.57
CA LEU A 117 -11.53 5.89 1.84
C LEU A 117 -11.13 5.56 0.40
N LEU A 118 -12.03 5.82 -0.54
CA LEU A 118 -11.79 5.56 -1.97
C LEU A 118 -11.15 6.78 -2.66
N PRO A 119 -10.59 6.62 -3.88
CA PRO A 119 -9.97 7.72 -4.59
C PRO A 119 -10.93 8.89 -4.79
N GLY A 120 -10.50 10.09 -4.38
CA GLY A 120 -11.28 11.32 -4.49
C GLY A 120 -12.29 11.59 -3.36
N GLU A 121 -12.38 10.73 -2.35
CA GLU A 121 -13.30 10.92 -1.20
C GLU A 121 -12.74 11.85 -0.10
N GLY A 122 -11.49 12.30 -0.23
CA GLY A 122 -10.85 13.22 0.71
C GLY A 122 -9.52 12.72 1.25
N PRO A 123 -9.01 13.33 2.33
CA PRO A 123 -7.76 12.96 2.97
C PRO A 123 -7.91 11.76 3.91
N CYS A 124 -6.78 11.13 4.25
CA CYS A 124 -6.68 10.25 5.41
C CYS A 124 -6.52 11.11 6.66
N VAL A 125 -7.46 11.00 7.59
CA VAL A 125 -7.54 11.87 8.76
C VAL A 125 -6.92 11.18 9.96
N ARG A 126 -5.84 11.77 10.49
CA ARG A 126 -5.20 11.34 11.73
C ARG A 126 -5.96 11.89 12.94
N PRO A 127 -6.46 11.06 13.87
CA PRO A 127 -7.02 11.56 15.12
C PRO A 127 -5.95 12.22 16.01
N LYS A 128 -6.34 13.21 16.83
CA LYS A 128 -5.40 13.91 17.71
C LYS A 128 -4.75 12.94 18.69
N GLY A 129 -3.46 13.11 18.94
CA GLY A 129 -2.69 12.25 19.85
C GLY A 129 -2.42 10.83 19.33
N VAL A 130 -2.83 10.48 18.11
CA VAL A 130 -2.60 9.15 17.53
C VAL A 130 -1.27 9.09 16.78
N ASP A 131 -0.49 8.07 17.11
CA ASP A 131 0.67 7.65 16.31
C ASP A 131 0.19 6.76 15.15
N MET A 132 -0.09 7.37 14.00
CA MET A 132 -0.70 6.69 12.86
C MET A 132 0.34 6.10 11.93
N HIS A 133 0.29 4.80 11.71
CA HIS A 133 1.20 4.06 10.83
C HIS A 133 0.52 3.59 9.55
N PHE A 134 1.27 3.55 8.45
CA PHE A 134 0.83 2.96 7.18
C PHE A 134 1.25 1.48 7.08
N GLU A 135 0.41 0.67 6.43
CA GLU A 135 0.65 -0.75 6.16
C GLU A 135 0.06 -1.07 4.77
N VAL A 136 0.86 -1.07 3.68
CA VAL A 136 0.36 -1.41 2.33
C VAL A 136 0.03 -2.91 2.23
N GLU A 137 -1.14 -3.24 1.69
CA GLU A 137 -1.62 -4.63 1.57
C GLU A 137 -2.31 -4.90 0.23
N LEU A 138 -2.23 -6.15 -0.23
CA LEU A 138 -3.10 -6.65 -1.29
C LEU A 138 -4.47 -6.98 -0.69
N ALA A 139 -5.53 -6.43 -1.29
CA ALA A 139 -6.91 -6.68 -0.92
C ALA A 139 -7.59 -7.61 -1.93
N LEU A 140 -8.30 -8.61 -1.42
CA LEU A 140 -9.12 -9.55 -2.20
C LEU A 140 -10.57 -9.10 -2.12
N VAL A 141 -11.20 -8.82 -3.26
CA VAL A 141 -12.63 -8.50 -3.33
C VAL A 141 -13.39 -9.78 -3.64
N MET A 142 -14.19 -10.26 -2.69
CA MET A 142 -14.89 -11.53 -2.81
C MET A 142 -16.05 -11.45 -3.81
N GLY A 143 -16.16 -12.46 -4.67
CA GLY A 143 -17.21 -12.59 -5.69
C GLY A 143 -18.22 -13.70 -5.43
N LYS A 144 -17.86 -14.67 -4.61
CA LYS A 144 -18.67 -15.83 -4.26
C LYS A 144 -18.81 -15.93 -2.75
N THR A 145 -19.87 -16.58 -2.29
CA THR A 145 -19.97 -17.00 -0.90
C THR A 145 -18.93 -18.08 -0.63
N VAL A 146 -18.12 -17.93 0.42
CA VAL A 146 -17.11 -18.91 0.84
C VAL A 146 -17.39 -19.32 2.29
N ARG A 147 -17.57 -20.62 2.50
CA ARG A 147 -17.79 -21.26 3.80
C ARG A 147 -17.03 -22.58 3.82
N ASP A 148 -16.30 -22.83 4.90
CA ASP A 148 -15.55 -24.08 5.11
C ASP A 148 -14.64 -24.48 3.92
N LEU A 149 -13.99 -23.50 3.28
CA LEU A 149 -13.02 -23.76 2.21
C LEU A 149 -11.87 -24.60 2.76
N LYS A 150 -11.38 -25.57 1.98
CA LYS A 150 -10.22 -26.37 2.38
C LYS A 150 -8.94 -25.52 2.25
N PRO A 151 -7.96 -25.67 3.17
CA PRO A 151 -6.77 -24.81 3.20
C PRO A 151 -5.82 -25.00 2.00
N ASP A 152 -5.97 -26.07 1.24
CA ASP A 152 -5.21 -26.44 0.04
C ASP A 152 -5.99 -26.23 -1.27
N ASP A 153 -7.25 -25.76 -1.21
CA ASP A 153 -8.09 -25.53 -2.39
C ASP A 153 -7.75 -24.19 -3.07
N LEU A 154 -6.62 -24.17 -3.78
CA LEU A 154 -6.16 -22.99 -4.52
C LEU A 154 -7.15 -22.57 -5.61
N THR A 155 -7.69 -23.51 -6.36
CA THR A 155 -8.64 -23.22 -7.44
C THR A 155 -9.90 -22.56 -6.89
N GLY A 156 -10.52 -23.14 -5.86
CA GLY A 156 -11.71 -22.58 -5.22
C GLY A 156 -11.43 -21.22 -4.59
N ALA A 157 -10.27 -21.04 -3.94
CA ALA A 157 -9.83 -19.77 -3.38
C ALA A 157 -9.72 -18.69 -4.47
N LEU A 158 -9.02 -18.97 -5.56
CA LEU A 158 -8.85 -18.02 -6.66
C LEU A 158 -10.17 -17.73 -7.35
N GLU A 159 -11.01 -18.72 -7.62
CA GLU A 159 -12.33 -18.55 -8.22
C GLU A 159 -13.30 -17.73 -7.37
N ALA A 160 -13.17 -17.78 -6.04
CA ALA A 160 -14.00 -16.99 -5.14
C ALA A 160 -13.68 -15.49 -5.20
N ILE A 161 -12.50 -15.10 -5.68
CA ILE A 161 -12.08 -13.71 -5.84
C ILE A 161 -12.64 -13.15 -7.15
N LYS A 162 -13.34 -12.02 -7.05
CA LYS A 162 -13.87 -11.28 -8.20
C LYS A 162 -12.86 -10.31 -8.77
N ALA A 163 -12.11 -9.64 -7.90
CA ALA A 163 -11.16 -8.61 -8.25
C ALA A 163 -10.16 -8.38 -7.13
N TYR A 164 -9.14 -7.58 -7.41
CA TYR A 164 -8.15 -7.14 -6.42
C TYR A 164 -8.28 -5.64 -6.19
N ALA A 165 -7.66 -5.16 -5.11
CA ALA A 165 -7.38 -3.75 -4.88
C ALA A 165 -6.10 -3.64 -4.05
N ILE A 166 -5.53 -2.44 -3.99
CA ILE A 166 -4.51 -2.08 -3.01
C ILE A 166 -5.22 -1.38 -1.86
N ALA A 167 -4.76 -1.65 -0.65
CA ALA A 167 -5.24 -1.01 0.56
C ALA A 167 -4.05 -0.53 1.39
N ILE A 168 -4.29 0.47 2.22
CA ILE A 168 -3.40 0.87 3.29
C ILE A 168 -4.14 0.60 4.60
N ASP A 169 -3.69 -0.37 5.38
CA ASP A 169 -4.22 -0.68 6.70
C ASP A 169 -3.66 0.30 7.75
N MET A 170 -4.22 1.52 7.75
CA MET A 170 -3.80 2.54 8.70
C MET A 170 -4.06 2.07 10.13
N THR A 171 -3.07 2.28 10.99
CA THR A 171 -3.07 1.77 12.35
C THR A 171 -2.71 2.86 13.34
N ALA A 172 -3.54 3.09 14.35
CA ALA A 172 -3.19 3.89 15.52
C ALA A 172 -2.27 3.03 16.42
N ARG A 173 -0.96 3.15 16.21
CA ARG A 173 0.05 2.28 16.81
C ARG A 173 0.05 2.35 18.32
N ASN A 174 -0.03 3.55 18.87
CA ASN A 174 -0.10 3.78 20.32
C ASN A 174 -1.36 3.16 20.93
N THR A 175 -2.54 3.37 20.33
CA THR A 175 -3.78 2.71 20.75
C THR A 175 -3.69 1.19 20.65
N GLN A 176 -3.08 0.65 19.59
CA GLN A 176 -2.88 -0.80 19.43
C GLN A 176 -1.96 -1.37 20.51
N ASN A 177 -0.89 -0.67 20.85
CA ASN A 177 0.06 -1.10 21.89
C ASN A 177 -0.60 -1.11 23.27
N GLU A 178 -1.40 -0.09 23.58
CA GLU A 178 -2.19 -0.06 24.81
C GLU A 178 -3.19 -1.22 24.87
N ALA A 179 -3.93 -1.46 23.78
CA ALA A 179 -4.87 -2.57 23.69
C ALA A 179 -4.18 -3.93 23.89
N LYS A 180 -3.00 -4.14 23.28
CA LYS A 180 -2.20 -5.35 23.50
C LYS A 180 -1.78 -5.54 24.95
N ARG A 181 -1.31 -4.48 25.62
CA ARG A 181 -0.90 -4.55 27.04
C ARG A 181 -2.08 -4.85 27.97
N LYS A 182 -3.26 -4.29 27.67
CA LYS A 182 -4.48 -4.45 28.48
C LYS A 182 -5.33 -5.67 28.09
N GLY A 183 -4.98 -6.39 27.02
CA GLY A 183 -5.80 -7.49 26.50
C GLY A 183 -7.14 -7.03 25.92
N LEU A 184 -7.21 -5.82 25.36
CA LEU A 184 -8.40 -5.23 24.78
C LEU A 184 -8.50 -5.45 23.26
N PRO A 185 -9.71 -5.31 22.68
CA PRO A 185 -9.92 -5.38 21.23
C PRO A 185 -9.17 -4.30 20.44
N TRP A 186 -8.95 -4.56 19.14
CA TRP A 186 -8.20 -3.66 18.25
C TRP A 186 -9.10 -2.73 17.42
N ASP A 187 -10.41 -2.77 17.63
CA ASP A 187 -11.42 -2.05 16.85
C ASP A 187 -11.12 -0.56 16.75
N ILE A 188 -10.76 0.10 17.86
CA ILE A 188 -10.40 1.52 17.86
C ILE A 188 -9.09 1.72 17.09
N ALA A 189 -8.09 0.89 17.34
CA ALA A 189 -6.77 1.05 16.73
C ALA A 189 -6.76 0.86 15.21
N LYS A 190 -7.71 0.09 14.68
CA LYS A 190 -7.81 -0.27 13.27
C LYS A 190 -9.03 0.35 12.57
N GLY A 191 -10.00 0.91 13.29
CA GLY A 191 -11.34 1.18 12.75
C GLY A 191 -11.78 2.65 12.68
N PHE A 192 -10.89 3.62 12.89
CA PHE A 192 -11.22 5.03 12.67
C PHE A 192 -11.73 5.28 11.24
N ASP A 193 -12.55 6.32 11.07
CA ASP A 193 -12.90 6.82 9.75
C ASP A 193 -11.62 7.08 8.94
N THR A 194 -11.65 6.79 7.64
CA THR A 194 -10.52 6.94 6.70
C THR A 194 -9.29 6.04 6.94
N PHE A 195 -9.28 5.15 7.94
CA PHE A 195 -8.15 4.24 8.21
C PHE A 195 -8.01 3.07 7.24
N LEU A 196 -8.78 3.07 6.15
CA LEU A 196 -8.64 2.12 5.06
C LEU A 196 -8.64 2.84 3.71
N PRO A 197 -7.60 3.64 3.37
CA PRO A 197 -7.40 4.10 2.00
C PRO A 197 -7.30 2.90 1.05
N MET A 198 -8.06 2.93 -0.04
CA MET A 198 -8.06 1.87 -1.05
C MET A 198 -7.92 2.44 -2.46
N SER A 199 -7.37 1.63 -3.37
CA SER A 199 -7.30 1.96 -4.79
C SER A 199 -8.67 1.80 -5.47
N GLY A 200 -8.69 2.02 -6.79
CA GLY A 200 -9.74 1.46 -7.62
C GLY A 200 -9.70 -0.07 -7.65
N VAL A 201 -10.69 -0.67 -8.30
CA VAL A 201 -10.73 -2.12 -8.51
C VAL A 201 -9.76 -2.50 -9.63
N ILE A 202 -8.86 -3.43 -9.32
CA ILE A 202 -7.98 -4.08 -10.29
C ILE A 202 -8.71 -5.30 -10.85
N PRO A 203 -8.98 -5.37 -12.17
CA PRO A 203 -9.56 -6.55 -12.79
C PRO A 203 -8.73 -7.79 -12.47
N LYS A 204 -9.40 -8.92 -12.21
CA LYS A 204 -8.72 -10.16 -11.83
C LYS A 204 -7.69 -10.59 -12.88
N GLU A 205 -8.01 -10.39 -14.15
CA GLU A 205 -7.19 -10.75 -15.30
C GLU A 205 -5.91 -9.92 -15.41
N ALA A 206 -5.85 -8.75 -14.77
CA ALA A 206 -4.64 -7.93 -14.71
C ALA A 206 -3.57 -8.51 -13.76
N ILE A 207 -3.95 -9.44 -12.88
CA ILE A 207 -3.06 -10.15 -11.95
C ILE A 207 -3.21 -11.65 -12.21
N ALA A 208 -2.31 -12.21 -13.04
CA ALA A 208 -2.34 -13.63 -13.39
C ALA A 208 -2.09 -14.54 -12.18
N ASP A 209 -1.15 -14.17 -11.32
CA ASP A 209 -0.89 -14.83 -10.04
C ASP A 209 -0.81 -13.78 -8.92
N PRO A 210 -1.78 -13.74 -7.98
CA PRO A 210 -1.76 -12.77 -6.87
C PRO A 210 -0.60 -13.00 -5.90
N HIS A 211 0.11 -14.10 -6.04
CA HIS A 211 1.29 -14.41 -5.25
C HIS A 211 2.62 -13.98 -5.87
N GLU A 212 2.62 -13.42 -7.07
CA GLU A 212 3.82 -12.92 -7.73
C GLU A 212 3.64 -11.45 -8.13
N VAL A 213 3.20 -10.63 -7.16
CA VAL A 213 3.05 -9.18 -7.32
C VAL A 213 3.89 -8.42 -6.31
N GLU A 214 4.44 -7.27 -6.72
CA GLU A 214 5.19 -6.39 -5.84
C GLU A 214 4.29 -5.27 -5.34
N LEU A 215 4.16 -5.15 -4.02
CA LEU A 215 3.51 -4.02 -3.36
C LEU A 215 4.56 -2.96 -3.03
N PHE A 216 4.18 -1.68 -3.12
CA PHE A 216 5.04 -0.60 -2.68
C PHE A 216 4.23 0.56 -2.08
N LEU A 217 4.90 1.31 -1.21
CA LEU A 217 4.39 2.54 -0.61
C LEU A 217 5.49 3.59 -0.49
N GLU A 218 5.14 4.82 -0.85
CA GLU A 218 5.97 6.02 -0.79
C GLU A 218 5.32 7.06 0.11
N VAL A 219 6.14 7.77 0.88
CA VAL A 219 5.74 8.97 1.63
C VAL A 219 6.56 10.13 1.11
N ASN A 220 5.90 11.16 0.60
CA ASN A 220 6.53 12.34 0.00
C ASN A 220 7.57 11.97 -1.08
N GLY A 221 7.25 10.95 -1.90
CA GLY A 221 8.10 10.45 -2.98
C GLY A 221 9.25 9.55 -2.55
N GLN A 222 9.39 9.26 -1.25
CA GLN A 222 10.40 8.34 -0.73
C GLN A 222 9.78 6.97 -0.46
N VAL A 223 10.33 5.91 -1.06
CA VAL A 223 9.88 4.53 -0.83
C VAL A 223 10.09 4.16 0.64
N ARG A 224 9.02 3.73 1.30
CA ARG A 224 9.01 3.26 2.69
C ARG A 224 8.72 1.77 2.80
N GLN A 225 7.82 1.24 1.97
CA GLN A 225 7.57 -0.20 1.88
C GLN A 225 7.77 -0.68 0.45
N ARG A 226 8.33 -1.87 0.32
CA ARG A 226 8.43 -2.61 -0.94
C ARG A 226 8.54 -4.10 -0.62
N GLY A 227 7.66 -4.93 -1.17
CA GLY A 227 7.70 -6.37 -0.91
C GLY A 227 6.89 -7.18 -1.90
N SER A 228 7.32 -8.42 -2.13
CA SER A 228 6.61 -9.37 -3.01
C SER A 228 5.60 -10.20 -2.21
N THR A 229 4.41 -10.43 -2.76
CA THR A 229 3.39 -11.31 -2.17
C THR A 229 3.81 -12.79 -2.12
N ASN A 230 4.93 -13.16 -2.76
CA ASN A 230 5.53 -14.49 -2.61
C ASN A 230 6.12 -14.73 -1.20
N LEU A 231 6.37 -13.66 -0.45
CA LEU A 231 6.85 -13.69 0.93
C LEU A 231 5.74 -13.90 1.96
N MET A 232 4.48 -14.06 1.53
CA MET A 232 3.37 -14.39 2.42
C MET A 232 3.62 -15.73 3.14
N ILE A 233 3.52 -15.72 4.46
CA ILE A 233 3.67 -16.90 5.33
C ILE A 233 2.47 -17.83 5.17
N PHE A 234 1.26 -17.26 5.23
CA PHE A 234 0.01 -17.95 4.97
C PHE A 234 -0.50 -17.50 3.61
N ARG A 235 -0.63 -18.47 2.69
CA ARG A 235 -1.08 -18.24 1.33
C ARG A 235 -2.59 -18.00 1.28
N ILE A 236 -3.09 -17.41 0.19
CA ILE A 236 -4.48 -17.00 0.03
C ILE A 236 -5.48 -18.12 0.33
N PRO A 237 -5.28 -19.37 -0.13
CA PRO A 237 -6.21 -20.47 0.19
C PRO A 237 -6.30 -20.74 1.69
N ARG A 238 -5.16 -20.65 2.38
CA ARG A 238 -5.10 -20.81 3.84
C ARG A 238 -5.79 -19.66 4.57
N ILE A 239 -5.59 -18.42 4.13
CA ILE A 239 -6.27 -17.23 4.68
C ILE A 239 -7.79 -17.39 4.55
N LEU A 240 -8.28 -17.67 3.34
CA LEU A 240 -9.72 -17.78 3.08
C LEU A 240 -10.33 -18.99 3.79
N SER A 241 -9.61 -20.12 3.88
CA SER A 241 -10.02 -21.28 4.66
C SER A 241 -10.25 -20.93 6.12
N ASP A 242 -9.24 -20.36 6.78
CA ASP A 242 -9.32 -20.07 8.22
C ASP A 242 -10.40 -19.03 8.53
N ILE A 243 -10.59 -18.02 7.67
CA ILE A 243 -11.69 -17.06 7.81
C ILE A 243 -13.04 -17.76 7.63
N SER A 244 -13.21 -18.52 6.54
CA SER A 244 -14.50 -19.09 6.13
C SER A 244 -15.07 -20.13 7.09
N ARG A 245 -14.22 -20.72 7.94
CA ARG A 245 -14.59 -21.64 9.03
C ARG A 245 -15.15 -20.94 10.26
N VAL A 246 -14.82 -19.66 10.44
CA VAL A 246 -15.28 -18.84 11.57
C VAL A 246 -16.43 -17.95 11.14
N MET A 247 -16.30 -17.30 9.99
CA MET A 247 -17.29 -16.39 9.43
C MET A 247 -17.37 -16.57 7.91
N THR A 248 -18.59 -16.80 7.41
CA THR A 248 -18.82 -16.90 5.95
C THR A 248 -18.43 -15.59 5.27
N LEU A 249 -17.59 -15.67 4.22
CA LEU A 249 -17.33 -14.56 3.32
C LEU A 249 -18.46 -14.47 2.30
N GLN A 250 -18.98 -13.27 2.08
CA GLN A 250 -20.05 -12.99 1.12
C GLN A 250 -19.49 -12.22 -0.08
N PRO A 251 -20.17 -12.28 -1.25
CA PRO A 251 -19.85 -11.39 -2.35
C PRO A 251 -19.83 -9.93 -1.89
N GLY A 252 -18.77 -9.20 -2.25
CA GLY A 252 -18.52 -7.82 -1.85
C GLY A 252 -17.60 -7.66 -0.64
N ASP A 253 -17.47 -8.68 0.24
CA ASP A 253 -16.53 -8.61 1.36
C ASP A 253 -15.10 -8.44 0.87
N VAL A 254 -14.27 -7.81 1.72
CA VAL A 254 -12.85 -7.57 1.42
C VAL A 254 -11.98 -8.33 2.41
N VAL A 255 -10.92 -8.96 1.89
CA VAL A 255 -9.89 -9.62 2.71
C VAL A 255 -8.54 -8.95 2.48
N LEU A 256 -7.94 -8.39 3.54
CA LEU A 256 -6.58 -7.88 3.51
C LEU A 256 -5.58 -8.98 3.91
N THR A 257 -4.44 -9.01 3.22
CA THR A 257 -3.53 -10.17 3.21
C THR A 257 -2.22 -9.96 3.96
N GLY A 258 -2.11 -8.88 4.73
CA GLY A 258 -0.94 -8.48 5.50
C GLY A 258 -0.02 -7.54 4.73
N THR A 259 0.88 -6.91 5.47
CA THR A 259 1.83 -5.90 4.96
C THR A 259 3.28 -6.40 4.97
N PRO A 260 4.12 -6.01 3.99
CA PRO A 260 5.57 -6.24 4.03
C PRO A 260 6.27 -5.33 5.05
N ALA A 261 7.57 -5.52 5.25
CA ALA A 261 8.36 -4.69 6.16
C ALA A 261 8.42 -3.20 5.73
N GLY A 262 8.83 -2.35 6.67
CA GLY A 262 8.99 -0.91 6.47
C GLY A 262 7.79 -0.11 6.97
N VAL A 263 7.04 -0.64 7.93
CA VAL A 263 5.89 0.02 8.53
C VAL A 263 6.36 1.25 9.29
N GLY A 264 5.73 2.40 9.06
CA GLY A 264 6.19 3.66 9.62
C GLY A 264 5.09 4.69 9.81
N PRO A 265 5.41 5.82 10.46
CA PRO A 265 4.44 6.86 10.77
C PRO A 265 4.02 7.64 9.53
N ALA A 266 2.77 8.12 9.54
CA ALA A 266 2.19 9.08 8.61
C ALA A 266 1.67 10.28 9.41
N VAL A 267 2.13 11.48 9.06
CA VAL A 267 1.81 12.71 9.79
C VAL A 267 1.08 13.72 8.91
N PRO A 268 0.29 14.66 9.49
CA PRO A 268 -0.38 15.71 8.74
C PRO A 268 0.58 16.47 7.83
N GLY A 269 0.17 16.66 6.58
CA GLY A 269 0.99 17.23 5.52
C GLY A 269 1.67 16.19 4.62
N ASP A 270 1.77 14.93 5.05
CA ASP A 270 2.31 13.86 4.22
C ASP A 270 1.41 13.56 3.01
N LYS A 271 2.05 13.22 1.90
CA LYS A 271 1.41 12.60 0.73
C LYS A 271 1.84 11.15 0.66
N VAL A 272 0.89 10.25 0.90
CA VAL A 272 1.10 8.80 0.85
C VAL A 272 0.65 8.30 -0.51
N ARG A 273 1.54 7.57 -1.19
CA ARG A 273 1.26 6.90 -2.45
C ARG A 273 1.52 5.41 -2.32
N ALA A 274 0.60 4.59 -2.77
CA ALA A 274 0.77 3.13 -2.78
C ALA A 274 0.34 2.54 -4.12
N GLY A 275 0.84 1.35 -4.43
CA GLY A 275 0.48 0.66 -5.66
C GLY A 275 1.02 -0.76 -5.74
N VAL A 276 0.83 -1.35 -6.91
CA VAL A 276 1.26 -2.70 -7.23
C VAL A 276 1.94 -2.76 -8.57
N ARG A 277 2.98 -3.60 -8.67
CA ARG A 277 3.62 -3.94 -9.93
C ARG A 277 3.45 -5.42 -10.24
N VAL A 278 3.11 -5.72 -11.49
CA VAL A 278 3.07 -7.07 -12.07
C VAL A 278 4.12 -7.13 -13.17
N ALA A 279 5.02 -8.12 -13.10
CA ALA A 279 6.15 -8.25 -14.03
C ALA A 279 6.94 -6.92 -14.21
N GLY A 280 7.14 -6.18 -13.11
CA GLY A 280 7.88 -4.92 -13.09
C GLY A 280 7.10 -3.68 -13.60
N ARG A 281 5.84 -3.84 -14.03
CA ARG A 281 5.00 -2.73 -14.50
C ARG A 281 3.94 -2.38 -13.48
N GLU A 282 3.81 -1.11 -13.17
CA GLU A 282 2.78 -0.61 -12.26
C GLU A 282 1.39 -0.71 -12.92
N LEU A 283 0.40 -1.20 -12.15
CA LEU A 283 -1.00 -1.18 -12.55
C LEU A 283 -1.65 0.11 -12.03
N LEU A 284 -2.17 0.93 -12.94
CA LEU A 284 -2.74 2.24 -12.62
C LEU A 284 -4.04 2.12 -11.80
N GLU A 285 -4.81 1.05 -12.01
CA GLU A 285 -6.02 0.73 -11.27
C GLU A 285 -5.74 0.50 -9.78
N GLY A 286 -4.53 0.02 -9.46
CA GLY A 286 -4.06 -0.22 -8.10
C GLY A 286 -3.44 1.00 -7.42
N LYS A 287 -3.44 2.16 -8.07
CA LYS A 287 -2.82 3.37 -7.53
C LYS A 287 -3.66 3.98 -6.42
N ILE A 288 -3.00 4.34 -5.31
CA ILE A 288 -3.53 5.18 -4.24
C ILE A 288 -2.67 6.44 -4.15
N GLU A 289 -3.32 7.60 -4.05
CA GLU A 289 -2.69 8.86 -3.63
C GLU A 289 -3.61 9.53 -2.61
N VAL A 290 -3.11 9.74 -1.41
CA VAL A 290 -3.89 10.32 -0.31
C VAL A 290 -3.03 11.30 0.49
N ALA A 291 -3.61 12.47 0.78
CA ALA A 291 -3.02 13.43 1.70
C ALA A 291 -3.39 13.07 3.13
N VAL A 292 -2.48 13.32 4.07
CA VAL A 292 -2.75 13.14 5.49
C VAL A 292 -3.10 14.49 6.12
N GLU A 293 -4.20 14.53 6.85
CA GLU A 293 -4.65 15.72 7.58
C GLU A 293 -4.86 15.41 9.07
N GLU A 294 -4.77 16.42 9.91
CA GLU A 294 -5.13 16.29 11.33
C GLU A 294 -6.64 16.38 11.51
N SER A 295 -7.20 15.56 12.38
CA SER A 295 -8.62 15.59 12.72
C SER A 295 -9.00 16.92 13.36
N THR A 296 -10.11 17.49 12.89
CA THR A 296 -10.76 18.64 13.52
C THR A 296 -11.79 18.24 14.58
N ARG A 297 -12.06 16.93 14.74
CA ARG A 297 -13.03 16.42 15.73
C ARG A 297 -12.50 16.47 17.16
N ASP A 298 -13.38 16.23 18.12
CA ASP A 298 -13.09 16.33 19.55
C ASP A 298 -12.30 15.14 20.11
N TYR A 299 -12.23 14.02 19.39
CA TYR A 299 -11.46 12.86 19.84
C TYR A 299 -9.97 13.19 19.93
N GLU A 300 -9.38 12.89 21.09
CA GLU A 300 -7.95 12.95 21.35
C GLU A 300 -7.54 11.70 22.12
N PHE A 301 -6.52 11.01 21.62
CA PHE A 301 -5.94 9.87 22.32
C PHE A 301 -5.02 10.36 23.44
N ALA A 302 -5.26 9.86 24.65
CA ALA A 302 -4.36 9.98 25.78
C ALA A 302 -4.21 8.58 26.41
N GLU A 303 -2.97 8.19 26.69
CA GLU A 303 -2.68 6.89 27.30
C GLU A 303 -3.26 6.83 28.72
N THR A 304 -3.87 5.69 29.08
CA THR A 304 -4.48 5.47 30.41
C THR A 304 -3.82 4.36 31.19
#